data_AF-A0A851GR44-F1
#
_entry.id   AF-A0A851GR44-F1
#
_cell.length_a   1.000
_cell.length_b   1.000
_cell.length_c   1.000
_cell.angle_alpha   90.00
_cell.angle_beta   90.00
_cell.angle_gamma   90.00
#
_symmetry.space_group_name_H-M   'P 1'
#
loop_
_entity.id
_entity.type
_entity.pdbx_description
1 polymer ?
#
loop_
_entity_poly.entity_id
_entity_poly.type
_entity_poly.pdbx_seq_one_letter_code
_entity_poly.pdbx_strand_id
1 'polypeptide(L)'
;MLKYIDGFSSTEVNGMNEDATFINEDFWLQNTAVIENVERRNGEWNIYLIFAHHLIPLKFIKRKIVNMSCPKKAFLTAHYMRRQAAKDQRGTLVLNMKLFQTNFS
;
A
#
# COMPACT_ATOMS: atom_id res chain seq x y z
N MET A 1 -11.14 9.07 27.94
CA MET A 1 -10.66 8.35 26.73
C MET A 1 -9.83 9.25 25.81
N LEU A 2 -10.21 10.51 25.57
CA LEU A 2 -9.44 11.45 24.72
C LEU A 2 -8.06 11.89 25.27
N LYS A 3 -7.83 11.82 26.59
CA LYS A 3 -6.54 12.22 27.22
C LYS A 3 -5.35 11.29 26.91
N TYR A 4 -5.59 10.08 26.41
CA TYR A 4 -4.50 9.13 26.08
C TYR A 4 -3.94 9.32 24.66
N ILE A 5 -4.61 10.11 23.81
CA ILE A 5 -4.18 10.35 22.42
C ILE A 5 -3.24 11.56 22.35
N ASP A 6 -3.44 12.57 23.21
CA ASP A 6 -2.67 13.81 23.24
C ASP A 6 -1.17 13.60 23.54
N GLY A 7 -0.83 12.56 24.30
CA GLY A 7 0.56 12.25 24.64
C GLY A 7 1.40 11.67 23.51
N PHE A 8 0.79 11.24 22.39
CA PHE A 8 1.52 10.73 21.23
C PHE A 8 1.97 11.83 20.27
N SER A 9 1.25 12.97 20.24
CA SER A 9 1.62 14.11 19.39
C SER A 9 2.98 14.71 19.78
N SER A 10 3.33 14.67 21.06
CA SER A 10 4.63 15.15 21.57
C SER A 10 5.80 14.20 21.29
N THR A 11 5.54 12.99 20.81
CA THR A 11 6.55 12.02 20.32
C THR A 11 6.65 11.98 18.80
N GLU A 12 5.93 12.85 18.08
CA GLU A 12 6.02 12.93 16.62
C GLU A 12 7.38 13.52 16.23
N VAL A 13 8.32 12.63 15.90
CA VAL A 13 9.58 13.00 15.26
C VAL A 13 9.34 13.08 13.76
N ASN A 14 9.85 14.13 13.12
CA ASN A 14 9.83 14.23 11.67
C ASN A 14 10.51 12.98 11.07
N GLY A 15 9.82 12.32 10.15
CA GLY A 15 10.40 11.19 9.41
C GLY A 15 11.65 11.62 8.63
N MET A 16 12.57 10.69 8.45
CA MET A 16 13.77 10.90 7.65
C MET A 16 13.48 10.61 6.17
N ASN A 17 14.39 11.02 5.28
CA ASN A 17 14.24 10.71 3.85
C ASN A 17 14.19 9.19 3.58
N GLU A 18 14.84 8.36 4.43
CA GLU A 18 14.75 6.90 4.32
C GLU A 18 13.35 6.35 4.65
N ASP A 19 12.49 7.10 5.33
CA ASP A 19 11.11 6.67 5.56
C ASP A 19 10.30 6.69 4.27
N ALA A 20 10.60 7.66 3.39
CA ALA A 20 9.97 7.81 2.08
C ALA A 20 10.48 6.81 1.04
N THR A 21 11.64 6.17 1.23
CA THR A 21 12.17 5.18 0.26
C THR A 21 11.21 4.01 0.06
N PHE A 22 10.43 3.66 1.08
CA PHE A 22 9.37 2.65 0.98
C PHE A 22 8.32 2.94 -0.11
N ILE A 23 8.07 4.22 -0.43
CA ILE A 23 7.16 4.64 -1.50
C ILE A 23 7.84 4.49 -2.87
N ASN A 24 9.15 4.75 -2.94
CA ASN A 24 9.93 4.84 -4.18
C ASN A 24 10.52 3.50 -4.64
N GLU A 25 10.82 2.60 -3.70
CA GLU A 25 11.49 1.31 -3.96
C GLU A 25 10.50 0.16 -4.24
N ASP A 26 9.24 0.49 -4.50
CA ASP A 26 8.18 -0.46 -4.84
C ASP A 26 8.02 -1.65 -3.88
N PHE A 27 8.40 -1.50 -2.61
CA PHE A 27 8.29 -2.55 -1.58
C PHE A 27 6.85 -3.04 -1.37
N TRP A 28 5.85 -2.28 -1.79
CA TRP A 28 4.45 -2.70 -1.83
C TRP A 28 4.18 -3.87 -2.81
N LEU A 29 5.12 -4.17 -3.71
CA LEU A 29 5.13 -5.35 -4.59
C LEU A 29 5.77 -6.60 -3.95
N GLN A 30 6.32 -6.49 -2.75
CA GLN A 30 6.92 -7.62 -2.02
C GLN A 30 5.86 -8.32 -1.13
N ASN A 31 6.29 -9.38 -0.41
CA ASN A 31 5.48 -10.09 0.59
C ASN A 31 5.00 -9.14 1.69
N THR A 32 3.91 -8.43 1.46
CA THR A 32 3.33 -7.44 2.38
C THR A 32 1.92 -7.87 2.75
N ALA A 33 1.53 -7.62 4.00
CA ALA A 33 0.14 -7.85 4.40
C ALA A 33 -0.73 -6.76 3.77
N VAL A 34 -1.82 -7.15 3.11
CA VAL A 34 -2.72 -6.23 2.40
C VAL A 34 -4.09 -6.24 3.04
N ILE A 35 -4.63 -5.06 3.34
CA ILE A 35 -5.96 -4.84 3.89
C ILE A 35 -6.77 -3.98 2.92
N GLU A 36 -8.01 -4.38 2.61
CA GLU A 36 -8.94 -3.54 1.86
C GLU A 36 -9.59 -2.47 2.73
N ASN A 37 -9.71 -1.26 2.19
CA ASN A 37 -10.38 -0.14 2.83
C ASN A 37 -11.30 0.54 1.80
N VAL A 38 -12.61 0.50 2.05
CA VAL A 38 -13.61 1.08 1.14
C VAL A 38 -14.26 2.27 1.84
N GLU A 39 -14.12 3.46 1.26
CA GLU A 39 -14.64 4.72 1.81
C GLU A 39 -15.61 5.38 0.83
N ARG A 40 -16.74 5.86 1.33
CA ARG A 40 -17.65 6.70 0.54
C ARG A 40 -17.18 8.16 0.57
N ARG A 41 -16.82 8.73 -0.58
CA ARG A 41 -16.53 10.17 -0.73
C ARG A 41 -17.14 10.70 -2.02
N ASN A 42 -17.69 11.92 -1.97
CA ASN A 42 -18.27 12.61 -3.13
C ASN A 42 -19.29 11.77 -3.91
N GLY A 43 -20.11 10.98 -3.21
CA GLY A 43 -21.12 10.12 -3.85
C GLY A 43 -20.59 8.80 -4.43
N GLU A 44 -19.28 8.57 -4.39
CA GLU A 44 -18.62 7.36 -4.90
C GLU A 44 -17.97 6.54 -3.79
N TRP A 45 -17.81 5.25 -4.05
CA TRP A 45 -17.08 4.32 -3.20
C TRP A 45 -15.65 4.20 -3.70
N ASN A 46 -14.72 4.79 -2.97
CA ASN A 46 -13.29 4.71 -3.24
C ASN A 46 -12.72 3.46 -2.57
N ILE A 47 -11.99 2.69 -3.35
CA ILE A 47 -11.30 1.48 -2.89
C ILE A 47 -9.84 1.83 -2.70
N TYR A 48 -9.36 1.58 -1.49
CA TYR A 48 -7.97 1.68 -1.11
C TYR A 48 -7.47 0.31 -0.69
N LEU A 49 -6.19 0.05 -0.98
CA LEU A 49 -5.44 -1.05 -0.37
C LEU A 49 -4.40 -0.45 0.57
N ILE A 50 -4.29 -1.05 1.74
CA ILE A 50 -3.30 -0.70 2.75
C ILE A 50 -2.28 -1.84 2.78
N PHE A 51 -1.03 -1.51 2.44
CA PHE A 51 0.10 -2.42 2.42
C PHE A 51 0.92 -2.20 3.67
N ALA A 52 1.16 -3.25 4.45
CA ALA A 52 2.02 -3.23 5.62
C ALA A 52 3.41 -3.76 5.30
N HIS A 53 4.45 -3.01 5.68
CA HIS A 53 5.83 -3.46 5.52
C HIS A 53 6.07 -4.71 6.37
N HIS A 54 6.70 -5.73 5.80
CA HIS A 54 6.91 -7.01 6.48
C HIS A 54 8.04 -6.97 7.52
N LEU A 55 9.09 -6.19 7.29
CA LEU A 55 10.22 -6.02 8.24
C LEU A 55 10.03 -4.90 9.26
N ILE A 56 9.32 -3.82 8.93
CA ILE A 56 9.21 -2.63 9.78
C ILE A 56 7.77 -2.53 10.29
N PRO A 57 7.53 -2.82 11.58
CA PRO A 57 6.21 -2.68 12.18
C PRO A 57 5.69 -1.25 12.02
N LEU A 58 4.38 -1.10 11.86
CA LEU A 58 3.68 0.19 11.74
C LEU A 58 4.03 1.04 10.50
N LYS A 59 4.84 0.53 9.57
CA LYS A 59 5.09 1.19 8.28
C LYS A 59 4.04 0.75 7.26
N PHE A 60 3.14 1.66 6.88
CA PHE A 60 2.01 1.37 5.99
C PHE A 60 1.99 2.30 4.76
N ILE A 61 1.54 1.77 3.62
CA ILE A 61 1.19 2.56 2.43
C ILE A 61 -0.30 2.39 2.15
N LYS A 62 -1.04 3.49 2.04
CA LYS A 62 -2.41 3.51 1.54
C LYS A 62 -2.44 3.96 0.09
N ARG A 63 -2.87 3.10 -0.83
CA ARG A 63 -3.00 3.41 -2.26
C ARG A 63 -4.45 3.36 -2.70
N LYS A 64 -4.90 4.40 -3.41
CA LYS A 64 -6.20 4.38 -4.10
C LYS A 64 -6.08 3.48 -5.33
N ILE A 65 -6.98 2.53 -5.46
CA ILE A 65 -7.02 1.60 -6.60
C ILE A 65 -8.03 2.08 -7.64
N VAL A 66 -9.29 2.23 -7.23
CA VAL A 66 -10.39 2.58 -8.13
C VAL A 66 -11.56 3.17 -7.34
N ASN A 67 -12.43 3.90 -8.02
CA ASN A 67 -13.71 4.38 -7.50
C ASN A 67 -14.88 3.67 -8.21
N MET A 68 -15.99 3.49 -7.50
CA MET A 68 -17.20 2.91 -8.06
C MET A 68 -18.45 3.58 -7.51
N SER A 69 -19.48 3.69 -8.34
CA SER A 69 -20.77 4.25 -7.93
C SER A 69 -21.61 3.27 -7.10
N CYS A 70 -21.43 1.95 -7.30
CA CYS A 70 -22.24 0.92 -6.65
C CYS A 70 -21.51 0.29 -5.44
N PRO A 71 -22.12 0.26 -4.24
CA PRO A 71 -21.51 -0.30 -3.03
C PRO A 71 -21.18 -1.79 -3.17
N LYS A 72 -22.15 -2.61 -3.60
CA LYS A 72 -21.97 -4.07 -3.72
C LYS A 72 -20.80 -4.42 -4.63
N LYS A 73 -20.67 -3.73 -5.76
CA LYS A 73 -19.54 -3.89 -6.68
C LYS A 73 -18.23 -3.42 -6.03
N ALA A 74 -18.26 -2.31 -5.29
CA ALA A 74 -17.08 -1.79 -4.62
C ALA A 74 -16.50 -2.79 -3.62
N PHE A 75 -17.33 -3.33 -2.72
CA PHE A 75 -16.89 -4.32 -1.72
C PHE A 75 -16.38 -5.62 -2.36
N LEU A 76 -17.10 -6.13 -3.36
CA LEU A 76 -16.69 -7.36 -4.06
C LEU A 76 -15.33 -7.19 -4.75
N THR A 77 -15.16 -6.09 -5.49
CA THR A 77 -13.89 -5.82 -6.16
C THR A 77 -12.78 -5.55 -5.15
N ALA A 78 -13.05 -4.83 -4.05
CA ALA A 78 -12.06 -4.60 -3.00
C ALA A 78 -11.53 -5.94 -2.44
N HIS A 79 -12.43 -6.89 -2.18
CA HIS A 79 -12.08 -8.23 -1.72
C HIS A 79 -11.20 -8.97 -2.74
N TYR A 80 -11.56 -8.95 -4.03
CA TYR A 80 -10.78 -9.59 -5.08
C TYR A 80 -9.41 -8.93 -5.28
N MET A 81 -9.35 -7.59 -5.26
CA MET A 81 -8.11 -6.83 -5.41
C MET A 81 -7.15 -7.11 -4.25
N ARG A 82 -7.64 -7.16 -3.00
CA ARG A 82 -6.80 -7.62 -1.87
C ARG A 82 -6.27 -9.01 -2.13
N ARG A 83 -7.14 -9.95 -2.53
CA ARG A 83 -6.74 -11.34 -2.74
C ARG A 83 -5.71 -11.48 -3.86
N GLN A 84 -5.77 -10.67 -4.92
CA GLN A 84 -4.75 -10.65 -5.96
C GLN A 84 -3.44 -10.05 -5.46
N ALA A 85 -3.49 -8.90 -4.77
CA ALA A 85 -2.30 -8.25 -4.22
C ALA A 85 -1.58 -9.13 -3.18
N ALA A 86 -2.33 -9.86 -2.35
CA ALA A 86 -1.76 -10.78 -1.36
C ALA A 86 -1.22 -12.09 -1.96
N LYS A 87 -1.55 -12.39 -3.23
CA LYS A 87 -1.18 -13.63 -3.92
C LYS A 87 -0.40 -13.38 -5.20
N ASP A 88 0.30 -12.25 -5.36
CA ASP A 88 0.99 -11.96 -6.61
C ASP A 88 1.88 -13.14 -7.02
N GLN A 89 1.42 -13.86 -8.05
CA GLN A 89 1.90 -15.17 -8.46
C GLN A 89 3.17 -15.05 -9.31
N ARG A 90 3.58 -13.81 -9.63
CA ARG A 90 4.75 -13.47 -10.45
C ARG A 90 6.07 -13.57 -9.68
N GLY A 91 6.00 -13.85 -8.37
CA GLY A 91 7.15 -13.69 -7.48
C GLY A 91 7.48 -12.20 -7.29
N THR A 92 8.38 -11.89 -6.36
CA THR A 92 8.89 -10.52 -6.22
C THR A 92 9.58 -10.13 -7.53
N LEU A 93 8.93 -9.26 -8.33
CA LEU A 93 9.52 -8.70 -9.54
C LEU A 93 10.67 -7.77 -9.14
N VAL A 94 11.88 -8.32 -9.02
CA VAL A 94 13.10 -7.54 -8.85
C VAL A 94 13.53 -7.03 -10.22
N LEU A 95 13.28 -5.75 -10.52
CA LEU A 95 13.84 -5.09 -11.69
C LEU A 95 15.34 -4.88 -11.47
N ASN A 96 16.17 -5.77 -12.04
CA ASN A 96 17.61 -5.59 -12.04
C ASN A 96 18.05 -4.85 -13.31
N MET A 97 18.34 -3.56 -13.18
CA MET A 97 18.82 -2.72 -14.29
C MET A 97 20.11 -3.24 -14.95
N LYS A 98 20.92 -4.06 -14.25
CA LYS A 98 22.14 -4.66 -14.84
C LYS A 98 21.82 -5.74 -15.88
N LEU A 99 20.65 -6.36 -15.84
CA LEU A 99 20.23 -7.36 -16.83
C LEU A 99 19.83 -6.75 -18.18
N PHE A 100 19.56 -5.45 -18.23
CA PHE A 100 19.18 -4.74 -19.45
C PHE A 100 20.38 -4.19 -20.25
N GLN A 101 21.62 -4.42 -19.80
CA GLN A 101 22.81 -4.13 -20.61
C GLN A 101 22.97 -5.21 -21.69
N THR A 102 22.12 -5.18 -22.70
CA THR A 102 22.42 -5.87 -23.96
C THR A 102 23.58 -5.12 -24.60
N ASN A 103 24.70 -5.82 -24.77
CA ASN A 103 25.87 -5.34 -25.51
C ASN A 103 25.43 -4.88 -26.90
N PHE A 104 25.29 -3.58 -27.10
CA PHE A 104 25.27 -3.00 -28.43
C PHE A 104 26.72 -2.95 -28.90
N SER A 105 27.15 -4.05 -29.53
CA SER A 105 28.35 -4.15 -30.37
C SER A 105 28.03 -3.77 -31.80
#